data_AF-A0AAV3ELE0-F1
#
_entry.id   AF-A0AAV3ELE0-F1
#
_cell.length_a   1.000
_cell.length_b   1.000
_cell.length_c   1.000
_cell.angle_alpha   90.00
_cell.angle_beta   90.00
_cell.angle_gamma   90.00
#
_symmetry.space_group_name_H-M   'P 1'
#
loop_
_entity.id
_entity.type
_entity.pdbx_description
1 polymer ?
#
loop_
_entity_poly.entity_id
_entity_poly.type
_entity_poly.pdbx_seq_one_letter_code
_entity_poly.pdbx_strand_id
1 'polypeptide(L)'
;MKLNIKTIILSCIFYLFLNPNNITLAKNIDVNNDGIINHLDLHTISIHTGSDNKQYDINNDGIVDALDIAIVAKQIPSSQDSEAIFTAYDKNGISLDNFSKDNLINAISLASQNNGVVKYNDFIIWDNNSYFVYSNNEPNTSTKSLRNAVDSASLLDDSIVISKNGNVVYNKNLNFRKIIGVTRERVNLRSEPKMSARTDIMIPEGVLLEVSNIINGFYNVLYYDENNNLKTGYIPSYIDIIQDDINRSQLGYISAREESNGDPGAIGLNPNDKGGASFGVWQLASKTGSVDEFIKFIKDKDELIYLKLTEAKNKDNGNFEENFISTWKEIAYNQYEHFYELQRLFIKKNYYDSFIKIANKNNLNVDSLLNYNSTSNMIWSTAVQHGASGAVNIIKKISLNSSMDSIIESIYTERLNIISKSYPPNSSNPGIVSLYNGIKNRLENEKMEILRIYKRELSY
;
A
#
# COMPACT_ATOMS: atom_id res chain seq x y z
N MET A 1 -19.07 26.26 29.70
CA MET A 1 -18.14 26.19 30.84
C MET A 1 -16.73 26.11 30.25
N LYS A 2 -15.91 27.16 30.35
CA LYS A 2 -14.53 27.14 29.80
C LYS A 2 -13.68 26.25 30.70
N LEU A 3 -13.47 24.99 30.30
CA LEU A 3 -12.54 24.09 30.99
C LEU A 3 -11.11 24.46 30.63
N ASN A 4 -10.25 24.53 31.65
CA ASN A 4 -8.85 24.93 31.54
C ASN A 4 -7.99 23.73 31.14
N ILE A 5 -7.33 23.83 29.97
CA ILE A 5 -6.47 22.80 29.36
C ILE A 5 -5.36 22.33 30.33
N LYS A 6 -4.89 23.20 31.24
CA LYS A 6 -3.87 22.85 32.24
C LYS A 6 -4.33 21.80 33.26
N THR A 7 -5.64 21.70 33.52
CA THR A 7 -6.18 20.77 34.52
C THR A 7 -6.26 19.33 33.99
N ILE A 8 -6.37 19.14 32.67
CA ILE A 8 -6.39 17.82 32.02
C ILE A 8 -4.98 17.20 31.97
N ILE A 9 -3.97 18.04 31.71
CA ILE A 9 -2.56 17.61 31.61
C ILE A 9 -2.05 17.01 32.92
N LEU A 10 -2.51 17.52 34.07
CA LEU A 10 -2.01 17.08 35.38
C LEU A 10 -2.69 15.80 35.90
N SER A 11 -3.93 15.51 35.49
CA SER A 11 -4.65 14.30 35.94
C SER A 11 -4.25 13.04 35.17
N CYS A 12 -3.79 13.16 33.93
CA CYS A 12 -3.46 12.00 33.08
C CYS A 12 -2.08 11.40 33.37
N ILE A 13 -1.14 12.18 33.93
CA ILE A 13 0.22 11.71 34.25
C ILE A 13 0.20 10.62 35.34
N PHE A 14 -0.84 10.57 36.19
CA PHE A 14 -0.90 9.62 37.30
C PHE A 14 -1.43 8.21 36.94
N TYR A 15 -2.00 8.02 35.74
CA TYR A 15 -2.51 6.71 35.28
C TYR A 15 -1.47 5.87 34.53
N LEU A 16 -0.24 6.38 34.35
CA LEU A 16 0.83 5.78 33.54
C LEU A 16 1.56 4.57 34.16
N PHE A 17 1.20 4.14 35.37
CA PHE A 17 1.76 2.93 35.96
C PHE A 17 0.64 1.90 36.12
N LEU A 18 0.44 1.07 35.09
CA LEU A 18 -0.04 -0.33 35.14
C LEU A 18 -0.73 -0.68 33.79
N ASN A 19 0.06 -1.10 32.80
CA ASN A 19 -0.21 -2.28 31.96
C ASN A 19 0.80 -2.35 30.81
N PRO A 20 1.71 -3.36 30.80
CA PRO A 20 2.37 -3.77 29.58
C PRO A 20 1.39 -4.66 28.79
N ASN A 21 1.39 -4.53 27.47
CA ASN A 21 0.69 -5.35 26.46
C ASN A 21 -0.47 -4.64 25.75
N ASN A 22 -0.12 -3.91 24.70
CA ASN A 22 -0.68 -4.02 23.34
C ASN A 22 -0.02 -2.92 22.50
N ILE A 23 1.06 -3.26 21.80
CA ILE A 23 1.67 -2.38 20.81
C ILE A 23 0.93 -2.63 19.50
N THR A 24 -0.05 -1.77 19.21
CA THR A 24 -0.73 -1.70 17.92
C THR A 24 -0.22 -0.50 17.11
N LEU A 25 -0.26 -0.65 15.78
CA LEU A 25 0.33 0.22 14.77
C LEU A 25 0.02 1.70 15.03
N ALA A 26 1.06 2.54 15.06
CA ALA A 26 0.85 3.98 15.02
C ALA A 26 0.73 4.54 13.58
N LYS A 27 -0.33 5.30 13.28
CA LYS A 27 -0.61 5.91 11.96
C LYS A 27 0.14 7.24 11.73
N ASN A 28 -0.07 7.86 10.56
CA ASN A 28 0.44 9.20 10.20
C ASN A 28 0.11 10.23 11.29
N ILE A 29 1.15 10.85 11.85
CA ILE A 29 1.06 11.83 12.95
C ILE A 29 0.55 13.17 12.44
N ASP A 30 0.85 13.51 11.19
CA ASP A 30 0.22 14.61 10.45
C ASP A 30 -1.20 14.15 10.05
N VAL A 31 -2.17 14.39 10.93
CA VAL A 31 -3.53 13.86 10.79
C VAL A 31 -4.37 14.66 9.81
N ASN A 32 -3.98 15.91 9.53
CA ASN A 32 -4.65 16.76 8.58
C ASN A 32 -4.02 16.69 7.16
N ASN A 33 -2.85 16.04 7.04
CA ASN A 33 -2.05 15.87 5.82
C ASN A 33 -1.66 17.20 5.16
N ASP A 34 -1.42 18.25 5.94
CA ASP A 34 -0.94 19.54 5.45
C ASP A 34 0.60 19.62 5.37
N GLY A 35 1.30 18.59 5.87
CA GLY A 35 2.75 18.50 5.89
C GLY A 35 3.42 19.17 7.10
N ILE A 36 2.66 19.67 8.09
CA ILE A 36 3.16 20.35 9.29
C ILE A 36 2.53 19.74 10.54
N ILE A 37 3.32 19.09 11.40
CA ILE A 37 2.81 18.57 12.69
C ILE A 37 2.77 19.71 13.72
N ASN A 38 1.59 20.26 13.98
CA ASN A 38 1.41 21.40 14.87
C ASN A 38 0.08 21.36 15.67
N HIS A 39 -0.26 22.45 16.35
CA HIS A 39 -1.49 22.54 17.13
C HIS A 39 -2.78 22.30 16.32
N LEU A 40 -2.76 22.45 14.99
CA LEU A 40 -3.85 22.09 14.08
C LEU A 40 -4.04 20.58 13.99
N ASP A 41 -2.98 19.78 14.01
CA ASP A 41 -3.09 18.32 14.14
C ASP A 41 -3.69 17.94 15.47
N LEU A 42 -3.20 18.55 16.55
CA LEU A 42 -3.73 18.33 17.89
C LEU A 42 -5.21 18.68 17.97
N HIS A 43 -5.60 19.78 17.35
CA HIS A 43 -7.00 20.18 17.25
C HIS A 43 -7.79 19.15 16.41
N THR A 44 -7.29 18.79 15.24
CA THR A 44 -7.93 17.86 14.29
C THR A 44 -8.15 16.49 14.91
N ILE A 45 -7.18 15.96 15.65
CA ILE A 45 -7.35 14.69 16.35
C ILE A 45 -8.29 14.82 17.56
N SER A 46 -8.21 15.92 18.32
CA SER A 46 -9.06 16.13 19.49
C SER A 46 -10.56 16.26 19.18
N ILE A 47 -10.93 16.74 17.98
CA ILE A 47 -12.34 16.81 17.56
C ILE A 47 -12.90 15.43 17.17
N HIS A 48 -12.04 14.42 16.98
CA HIS A 48 -12.43 13.06 16.64
C HIS A 48 -12.41 12.10 17.84
N THR A 49 -12.12 12.60 19.05
CA THR A 49 -12.11 11.79 20.27
C THR A 49 -13.44 11.07 20.51
N GLY A 50 -13.38 9.78 20.81
CA GLY A 50 -14.53 8.89 20.99
C GLY A 50 -15.08 8.29 19.69
N SER A 51 -14.48 8.60 18.53
CA SER A 51 -14.81 7.93 17.26
C SER A 51 -13.97 6.66 17.07
N ASP A 52 -14.40 5.79 16.16
CA ASP A 52 -13.65 4.64 15.64
C ASP A 52 -12.94 4.97 14.31
N ASN A 53 -12.80 6.27 14.01
CA ASN A 53 -12.23 6.70 12.75
C ASN A 53 -10.74 6.40 12.72
N LYS A 54 -10.39 5.37 11.95
CA LYS A 54 -9.03 4.87 11.75
C LYS A 54 -8.02 5.93 11.29
N GLN A 55 -8.43 7.10 10.77
CA GLN A 55 -7.49 8.19 10.45
C GLN A 55 -6.90 8.84 11.69
N TYR A 56 -7.68 8.93 12.76
CA TYR A 56 -7.35 9.66 13.97
C TYR A 56 -7.05 8.73 15.15
N ASP A 57 -7.39 7.45 15.03
CA ASP A 57 -6.96 6.38 15.92
C ASP A 57 -5.50 6.08 15.57
N ILE A 58 -4.60 6.80 16.23
CA ILE A 58 -3.18 6.78 15.93
C ILE A 58 -2.63 5.47 16.38
N ASN A 59 -2.82 5.05 17.63
CA ASN A 59 -2.28 3.83 18.22
C ASN A 59 -2.99 2.53 17.75
N ASN A 60 -4.06 2.66 16.95
CA ASN A 60 -4.86 1.60 16.36
C ASN A 60 -5.44 0.63 17.41
N ASP A 61 -5.94 1.18 18.52
CA ASP A 61 -6.65 0.42 19.55
C ASP A 61 -8.17 0.31 19.29
N GLY A 62 -8.65 0.95 18.22
CA GLY A 62 -10.04 0.93 17.78
C GLY A 62 -10.86 2.12 18.24
N ILE A 63 -10.28 3.07 18.99
CA ILE A 63 -10.95 4.30 19.42
C ILE A 63 -10.00 5.48 19.47
N VAL A 64 -10.42 6.64 18.97
CA VAL A 64 -9.65 7.87 19.11
C VAL A 64 -9.71 8.35 20.56
N ASP A 65 -8.61 8.28 21.30
CA ASP A 65 -8.57 8.60 22.72
C ASP A 65 -7.42 9.53 23.12
N ALA A 66 -7.21 9.68 24.43
CA ALA A 66 -6.17 10.56 24.96
C ALA A 66 -4.75 10.09 24.63
N LEU A 67 -4.53 8.80 24.38
CA LEU A 67 -3.25 8.24 23.96
C LEU A 67 -2.91 8.68 22.54
N ASP A 68 -3.88 8.70 21.63
CA ASP A 68 -3.65 9.18 20.26
C ASP A 68 -3.29 10.66 20.24
N ILE A 69 -4.06 11.46 20.99
CA ILE A 69 -3.79 12.89 21.18
C ILE A 69 -2.40 13.09 21.79
N ALA A 70 -2.00 12.26 22.77
CA ALA A 70 -0.68 12.36 23.38
C ALA A 70 0.45 12.00 22.41
N ILE A 71 0.25 11.03 21.52
CA ILE A 71 1.22 10.69 20.46
C ILE A 71 1.41 11.89 19.53
N VAL A 72 0.32 12.54 19.07
CA VAL A 72 0.41 13.76 18.25
C VAL A 72 1.01 14.92 19.04
N ALA A 73 0.58 15.14 20.28
CA ALA A 73 1.07 16.21 21.15
C ALA A 73 2.57 16.11 21.42
N LYS A 74 3.10 14.89 21.62
CA LYS A 74 4.53 14.65 21.83
C LYS A 74 5.38 15.09 20.63
N GLN A 75 4.77 15.18 19.45
CA GLN A 75 5.41 15.58 18.21
C GLN A 75 5.26 17.09 17.96
N ILE A 76 4.51 17.81 18.80
CA ILE A 76 4.29 19.26 18.74
C ILE A 76 5.19 19.95 19.78
N PRO A 77 6.03 20.91 19.38
CA PRO A 77 7.09 21.44 20.23
C PRO A 77 6.61 22.30 21.42
N SER A 78 7.38 22.26 22.51
CA SER A 78 7.38 23.26 23.58
C SER A 78 8.55 24.23 23.41
N SER A 79 8.30 25.53 23.56
CA SER A 79 9.27 26.62 23.32
C SER A 79 10.38 26.77 24.37
N GLN A 80 10.72 25.70 25.09
CA GLN A 80 11.74 25.69 26.13
C GLN A 80 12.52 24.39 26.00
N ASP A 81 13.62 24.41 25.25
CA ASP A 81 14.84 23.69 25.60
C ASP A 81 15.96 24.10 24.65
N SER A 82 16.98 24.71 25.26
CA SER A 82 18.17 25.24 24.63
C SER A 82 19.28 24.20 24.72
N GLU A 83 19.51 23.41 23.66
CA GLU A 83 20.82 22.89 23.29
C GLU A 83 20.72 22.12 21.97
N ALA A 84 21.65 22.41 21.05
CA ALA A 84 21.71 22.00 19.65
C ALA A 84 20.57 22.53 18.75
N ILE A 85 20.96 23.42 17.83
CA ILE A 85 20.05 24.17 16.96
C ILE A 85 20.09 23.55 15.56
N PHE A 86 19.02 22.89 15.15
CA PHE A 86 18.77 22.69 13.73
C PHE A 86 18.36 24.02 13.13
N THR A 87 19.02 24.43 12.06
CA THR A 87 18.64 25.66 11.35
C THR A 87 18.02 25.29 10.02
N ALA A 88 16.79 25.73 9.81
CA ALA A 88 16.12 25.64 8.51
C ALA A 88 16.58 26.81 7.64
N TYR A 89 16.88 26.53 6.39
CA TYR A 89 17.26 27.53 5.38
C TYR A 89 16.28 27.47 4.21
N ASP A 90 16.12 28.58 3.50
CA ASP A 90 15.40 28.62 2.22
C ASP A 90 16.30 28.17 1.05
N LYS A 91 15.73 28.13 -0.16
CA LYS A 91 16.46 27.82 -1.40
C LYS A 91 17.65 28.73 -1.71
N ASN A 92 17.71 29.94 -1.13
CA ASN A 92 18.78 30.91 -1.34
C ASN A 92 19.85 30.83 -0.23
N GLY A 93 19.70 29.92 0.74
CA GLY A 93 20.60 29.79 1.88
C GLY A 93 20.37 30.84 2.97
N ILE A 94 19.23 31.53 2.97
CA ILE A 94 18.83 32.45 4.04
C ILE A 94 18.25 31.61 5.18
N SER A 95 18.73 31.86 6.41
CA SER A 95 18.19 31.22 7.61
C SER A 95 16.73 31.62 7.79
N LEU A 96 15.86 30.63 7.93
CA LEU A 96 14.43 30.80 8.18
C LEU A 96 14.16 30.82 9.68
N ASP A 97 14.57 29.77 10.39
CA ASP A 97 14.39 29.65 11.84
C ASP A 97 15.30 28.56 12.44
N ASN A 98 15.33 28.53 13.78
CA ASN A 98 16.15 27.65 14.61
C ASN A 98 15.25 26.75 15.47
N PHE A 99 15.59 25.47 15.53
CA PHE A 99 14.79 24.42 16.18
C PHE A 99 15.66 23.62 17.14
N SER A 100 15.09 23.19 18.27
CA SER A 100 15.75 22.23 19.16
C SER A 100 15.92 20.87 18.47
N LYS A 101 16.84 20.04 18.98
CA LYS A 101 17.06 18.68 18.47
C LYS A 101 15.82 17.79 18.46
N ASP A 102 14.92 17.95 19.42
CA ASP A 102 13.67 17.18 19.46
C ASP A 102 12.64 17.67 18.45
N ASN A 103 12.94 18.74 17.70
CA ASN A 103 12.03 19.42 16.80
C ASN A 103 12.48 19.36 15.33
N LEU A 104 13.19 18.28 14.98
CA LEU A 104 13.68 18.01 13.63
C LEU A 104 12.59 18.10 12.55
N ILE A 105 11.43 17.49 12.81
CA ILE A 105 10.37 17.39 11.79
C ILE A 105 9.83 18.76 11.40
N ASN A 106 9.71 19.70 12.34
CA ASN A 106 9.28 21.05 12.03
C ASN A 106 10.35 21.87 11.32
N ALA A 107 11.64 21.65 11.66
CA ALA A 107 12.73 22.24 10.89
C ALA A 107 12.68 21.81 9.42
N ILE A 108 12.43 20.52 9.20
CA ILE A 108 12.31 19.92 7.87
C ILE A 108 11.06 20.44 7.14
N SER A 109 9.91 20.48 7.82
CA SER A 109 8.66 20.99 7.24
C SER A 109 8.81 22.44 6.79
N LEU A 110 9.42 23.30 7.62
CA LEU A 110 9.68 24.69 7.26
C LEU A 110 10.66 24.80 6.07
N ALA A 111 11.74 24.02 6.09
CA ALA A 111 12.71 24.01 4.98
C ALA A 111 12.09 23.49 3.68
N SER A 112 11.25 22.45 3.73
CA SER A 112 10.65 21.84 2.54
C SER A 112 9.69 22.79 1.84
N GLN A 113 8.82 23.48 2.59
CA GLN A 113 7.92 24.50 2.05
C GLN A 113 8.65 25.66 1.37
N ASN A 114 9.90 25.91 1.75
CA ASN A 114 10.74 26.97 1.21
C ASN A 114 11.83 26.47 0.25
N ASN A 115 11.72 25.21 -0.22
CA ASN A 115 12.67 24.58 -1.14
C ASN A 115 14.13 24.63 -0.67
N GLY A 116 14.35 24.57 0.63
CA GLY A 116 15.67 24.70 1.24
C GLY A 116 16.18 23.43 1.90
N VAL A 117 16.94 23.60 2.97
CA VAL A 117 17.65 22.51 3.66
C VAL A 117 17.62 22.71 5.18
N VAL A 118 17.85 21.64 5.93
CA VAL A 118 18.10 21.73 7.37
C VAL A 118 19.56 21.41 7.64
N LYS A 119 20.22 22.24 8.47
CA LYS A 119 21.59 21.99 8.91
C LYS A 119 21.71 21.82 10.42
N TYR A 120 22.71 21.05 10.81
CA TYR A 120 23.21 20.90 12.17
C TYR A 120 24.73 21.05 12.17
N ASN A 121 25.28 22.03 12.88
CA ASN A 121 26.73 22.33 12.89
C ASN A 121 27.32 22.41 11.46
N ASP A 122 26.66 23.16 10.58
CA ASP A 122 26.98 23.31 9.14
C ASP A 122 26.81 22.06 8.25
N PHE A 123 26.55 20.88 8.82
CA PHE A 123 26.22 19.68 8.05
C PHE A 123 24.77 19.69 7.63
N ILE A 124 24.50 19.39 6.36
CA ILE A 124 23.14 19.15 5.87
C ILE A 124 22.63 17.86 6.49
N ILE A 125 21.57 17.96 7.26
CA ILE A 125 20.88 16.81 7.86
C ILE A 125 19.57 16.50 7.15
N TRP A 126 19.05 17.40 6.31
CA TRP A 126 17.97 17.13 5.38
C TRP A 126 18.07 18.05 4.15
N ASP A 127 17.73 17.51 2.98
CA ASP A 127 17.60 18.23 1.71
C ASP A 127 16.45 17.66 0.86
N ASN A 128 16.07 18.41 -0.17
CA ASN A 128 14.99 18.04 -1.11
C ASN A 128 15.42 17.11 -2.25
N ASN A 129 16.59 16.47 -2.14
CA ASN A 129 17.14 15.62 -3.19
C ASN A 129 17.40 14.19 -2.71
N SER A 130 17.26 13.91 -1.42
CA SER A 130 17.66 12.63 -0.80
C SER A 130 16.60 12.17 0.21
N TYR A 131 16.57 10.87 0.45
CA TYR A 131 15.86 10.29 1.60
C TYR A 131 16.84 10.23 2.76
N PHE A 132 16.41 10.71 3.92
CA PHE A 132 17.23 10.74 5.12
C PHE A 132 16.72 9.71 6.13
N VAL A 133 17.64 8.91 6.64
CA VAL A 133 17.42 7.94 7.71
C VAL A 133 17.90 8.56 9.01
N TYR A 134 17.03 8.48 10.02
CA TYR A 134 17.34 8.87 11.38
C TYR A 134 17.13 7.66 12.29
N SER A 135 17.87 7.60 13.38
CA SER A 135 17.73 6.56 14.40
C SER A 135 18.01 7.19 15.77
N ASN A 136 17.16 6.90 16.75
CA ASN A 136 17.25 7.49 18.08
C ASN A 136 17.28 9.04 18.04
N ASN A 137 16.45 9.64 17.19
CA ASN A 137 16.39 11.10 16.93
C ASN A 137 17.67 11.75 16.38
N GLU A 138 18.66 10.97 15.93
CA GLU A 138 19.90 11.49 15.35
C GLU A 138 20.00 11.15 13.85
N PRO A 139 20.59 12.03 13.01
CA PRO A 139 20.87 11.74 11.61
C PRO A 139 21.79 10.52 11.49
N ASN A 140 21.45 9.57 10.62
CA ASN A 140 22.21 8.34 10.42
C ASN A 140 22.86 8.27 9.03
N THR A 141 22.04 8.25 7.98
CA THR A 141 22.50 8.16 6.59
C THR A 141 21.52 8.86 5.64
N SER A 142 21.95 9.11 4.41
CA SER A 142 21.08 9.57 3.34
C SER A 142 21.38 8.85 2.04
N THR A 143 20.37 8.72 1.18
CA THR A 143 20.48 8.03 -0.11
C THR A 143 19.48 8.58 -1.11
N LYS A 144 19.74 8.36 -2.40
CA LYS A 144 18.83 8.75 -3.49
C LYS A 144 17.68 7.78 -3.70
N SER A 145 17.76 6.56 -3.15
CA SER A 145 16.71 5.56 -3.29
C SER A 145 15.93 5.38 -2.00
N LEU A 146 14.61 5.52 -2.10
CA LEU A 146 13.64 5.23 -1.04
C LEU A 146 13.85 3.83 -0.49
N ARG A 147 14.00 2.85 -1.39
CA ARG A 147 14.18 1.44 -1.03
C ARG A 147 15.41 1.26 -0.15
N ASN A 148 16.55 1.81 -0.56
CA ASN A 148 17.79 1.72 0.22
C ASN A 148 17.69 2.42 1.58
N ALA A 149 16.96 3.55 1.64
CA ALA A 149 16.73 4.25 2.89
C ALA A 149 15.90 3.41 3.87
N VAL A 150 14.81 2.80 3.39
CA VAL A 150 13.95 1.94 4.21
C VAL A 150 14.64 0.64 4.59
N ASP A 151 15.40 0.01 3.69
CA ASP A 151 16.20 -1.18 4.00
C ASP A 151 17.20 -0.87 5.12
N SER A 152 17.93 0.25 5.03
CA SER A 152 18.85 0.69 6.08
C SER A 152 18.12 1.00 7.39
N ALA A 153 17.01 1.74 7.34
CA ALA A 153 16.23 2.06 8.53
C ALA A 153 15.68 0.82 9.24
N SER A 154 15.26 -0.22 8.48
CA SER A 154 14.69 -1.45 9.05
C SER A 154 15.65 -2.20 9.99
N LEU A 155 16.96 -2.06 9.76
CA LEU A 155 18.03 -2.68 10.53
C LEU A 155 18.39 -1.89 11.81
N LEU A 156 17.92 -0.67 11.95
CA LEU A 156 18.22 0.23 13.06
C LEU A 156 17.08 0.26 14.08
N ASP A 157 17.39 0.53 15.34
CA ASP A 157 16.37 0.78 16.37
C ASP A 157 15.86 2.22 16.29
N ASP A 158 14.61 2.44 16.72
CA ASP A 158 13.96 3.76 16.79
C ASP A 158 14.17 4.62 15.53
N SER A 159 13.90 4.03 14.36
CA SER A 159 14.29 4.60 13.07
C SER A 159 13.11 5.17 12.27
N ILE A 160 13.40 6.26 11.56
CA ILE A 160 12.48 6.90 10.61
C ILE A 160 13.18 7.17 9.28
N VAL A 161 12.40 7.20 8.20
CA VAL A 161 12.83 7.71 6.90
C VAL A 161 11.99 8.92 6.56
N ILE A 162 12.67 10.01 6.21
CA ILE A 162 12.06 11.25 5.74
C ILE A 162 12.34 11.41 4.25
N SER A 163 11.29 11.70 3.49
CA SER A 163 11.36 11.89 2.05
C SER A 163 11.99 13.21 1.65
N LYS A 164 12.31 13.33 0.36
CA LYS A 164 12.72 14.58 -0.30
C LYS A 164 11.70 15.71 -0.20
N ASN A 165 10.43 15.41 0.12
CA ASN A 165 9.38 16.42 0.31
C ASN A 165 9.22 16.81 1.80
N GLY A 166 10.01 16.20 2.69
CA GLY A 166 9.98 16.48 4.13
C GLY A 166 9.01 15.61 4.92
N ASN A 167 8.39 14.60 4.29
CA ASN A 167 7.39 13.75 4.95
C ASN A 167 8.02 12.49 5.53
N VAL A 168 7.50 12.03 6.67
CA VAL A 168 7.82 10.70 7.19
C VAL A 168 7.19 9.64 6.28
N VAL A 169 8.01 8.79 5.67
CA VAL A 169 7.58 7.73 4.75
C VAL A 169 7.81 6.32 5.30
N TYR A 170 8.58 6.21 6.39
CA TYR A 170 8.75 5.00 7.19
C TYR A 170 9.01 5.38 8.64
N ASN A 171 8.43 4.64 9.57
CA ASN A 171 8.72 4.75 10.99
C ASN A 171 8.61 3.37 11.63
N LYS A 172 9.74 2.85 12.13
CA LYS A 172 9.82 1.50 12.69
C LYS A 172 9.00 1.34 13.97
N ASN A 173 9.07 2.33 14.87
CA ASN A 173 8.41 2.28 16.17
C ASN A 173 6.89 2.34 16.06
N LEU A 174 6.41 3.12 15.09
CA LEU A 174 4.99 3.20 14.79
C LEU A 174 4.52 2.07 13.87
N ASN A 175 5.43 1.19 13.42
CA ASN A 175 5.15 0.17 12.41
C ASN A 175 4.45 0.78 11.18
N PHE A 176 4.92 1.95 10.77
CA PHE A 176 4.32 2.76 9.72
C PHE A 176 5.20 2.75 8.47
N ARG A 177 4.54 2.60 7.32
CA ARG A 177 5.17 2.76 6.01
C ARG A 177 4.15 3.37 5.06
N LYS A 178 4.49 4.52 4.46
CA LYS A 178 3.62 5.20 3.49
C LYS A 178 3.60 4.41 2.19
N ILE A 179 2.45 4.31 1.54
CA ILE A 179 2.35 3.81 0.16
C ILE A 179 2.92 4.89 -0.76
N ILE A 180 3.95 4.53 -1.52
CA ILE A 180 4.58 5.42 -2.50
C ILE A 180 4.44 4.79 -3.87
N GLY A 181 4.04 5.59 -4.85
CA GLY A 181 3.99 5.15 -6.22
C GLY A 181 4.46 6.18 -7.22
N VAL A 182 4.57 5.74 -8.46
CA VAL A 182 5.07 6.53 -9.58
C VAL A 182 4.06 6.52 -10.70
N THR A 183 3.69 7.69 -11.23
CA THR A 183 2.75 7.76 -12.36
C THR A 183 3.25 6.96 -13.55
N ARG A 184 2.36 6.17 -14.13
CA ARG A 184 2.64 5.29 -15.28
C ARG A 184 2.65 6.05 -16.60
N GLU A 185 1.87 7.12 -16.65
CA GLU A 185 1.68 8.00 -17.79
C GLU A 185 1.20 9.36 -17.25
N ARG A 186 0.97 10.31 -18.16
CA ARG A 186 0.36 11.58 -17.78
C ARG A 186 -1.07 11.34 -17.30
N VAL A 187 -1.38 11.73 -16.07
CA VAL A 187 -2.68 11.48 -15.44
C VAL A 187 -3.29 12.76 -14.90
N ASN A 188 -4.59 12.91 -15.07
CA ASN A 188 -5.32 14.07 -14.56
C ASN A 188 -5.66 13.89 -13.08
N LEU A 189 -5.34 14.89 -12.27
CA LEU A 189 -5.75 14.93 -10.86
C LEU A 189 -7.25 15.24 -10.78
N ARG A 190 -7.91 14.67 -9.79
CA ARG A 190 -9.37 14.71 -9.65
C ARG A 190 -9.78 15.21 -8.28
N SER A 191 -10.85 15.98 -8.19
CA SER A 191 -11.37 16.46 -6.90
C SER A 191 -12.14 15.38 -6.13
N GLU A 192 -12.65 14.38 -6.83
CA GLU A 192 -13.42 13.26 -6.28
C GLU A 192 -12.97 11.92 -6.89
N PRO A 193 -13.20 10.77 -6.23
CA PRO A 193 -12.82 9.44 -6.72
C PRO A 193 -13.75 8.94 -7.84
N LYS A 194 -13.85 9.70 -8.94
CA LYS A 194 -14.64 9.36 -10.12
C LYS A 194 -14.05 9.94 -11.41
N MET A 195 -14.25 9.23 -12.52
CA MET A 195 -13.67 9.59 -13.83
C MET A 195 -14.15 10.95 -14.39
N SER A 196 -15.28 11.47 -13.94
CA SER A 196 -15.81 12.77 -14.39
C SER A 196 -15.27 13.97 -13.61
N ALA A 197 -14.72 13.78 -12.40
CA ALA A 197 -14.29 14.88 -11.52
C ALA A 197 -12.89 15.43 -11.85
N ARG A 198 -12.63 15.70 -13.13
CA ARG A 198 -11.34 16.20 -13.61
C ARG A 198 -11.04 17.61 -13.09
N THR A 199 -9.79 17.85 -12.71
CA THR A 199 -9.26 19.21 -12.47
C THR A 199 -8.42 19.67 -13.66
N ASP A 200 -7.94 20.91 -13.65
CA ASP A 200 -6.98 21.39 -14.66
C ASP A 200 -5.55 20.89 -14.42
N ILE A 201 -5.29 20.20 -13.30
CA ILE A 201 -3.96 19.73 -12.94
C ILE A 201 -3.67 18.40 -13.64
N MET A 202 -2.61 18.38 -14.44
CA MET A 202 -2.07 17.19 -15.10
C MET A 202 -0.75 16.80 -14.46
N ILE A 203 -0.71 15.62 -13.84
CA ILE A 203 0.51 15.05 -13.29
C ILE A 203 1.30 14.40 -14.43
N PRO A 204 2.56 14.78 -14.66
CA PRO A 204 3.41 14.12 -15.66
C PRO A 204 3.63 12.62 -15.39
N GLU A 205 4.09 11.89 -16.40
CA GLU A 205 4.60 10.53 -16.23
C GLU A 205 5.89 10.53 -15.39
N GLY A 206 6.14 9.46 -14.61
CA GLY A 206 7.38 9.31 -13.86
C GLY A 206 7.46 10.18 -12.60
N VAL A 207 6.33 10.71 -12.15
CA VAL A 207 6.25 11.54 -10.94
C VAL A 207 5.95 10.66 -9.73
N LEU A 208 6.72 10.85 -8.66
CA LEU A 208 6.51 10.19 -7.38
C LEU A 208 5.33 10.82 -6.64
N LEU A 209 4.45 9.96 -6.12
CA LEU A 209 3.24 10.31 -5.40
C LEU A 209 3.21 9.56 -4.07
N GLU A 210 2.81 10.25 -3.01
CA GLU A 210 2.48 9.60 -1.75
C GLU A 210 0.98 9.32 -1.72
N VAL A 211 0.57 8.11 -1.37
CA VAL A 211 -0.84 7.71 -1.34
C VAL A 211 -1.34 7.80 0.10
N SER A 212 -2.42 8.56 0.32
CA SER A 212 -3.04 8.73 1.64
C SER A 212 -4.14 7.72 1.89
N ASN A 213 -4.99 7.46 0.90
CA ASN A 213 -6.01 6.41 0.93
C ASN A 213 -6.40 5.99 -0.49
N ILE A 214 -7.22 4.94 -0.58
CA ILE A 214 -7.77 4.44 -1.84
C ILE A 214 -9.27 4.26 -1.66
N ILE A 215 -10.06 4.82 -2.59
CA ILE A 215 -11.53 4.81 -2.56
C ILE A 215 -12.02 4.46 -3.96
N ASN A 216 -12.85 3.42 -4.09
CA ASN A 216 -13.40 2.95 -5.36
C ASN A 216 -12.33 2.75 -6.47
N GLY A 217 -11.15 2.27 -6.09
CA GLY A 217 -10.01 2.08 -7.01
C GLY A 217 -9.28 3.37 -7.42
N PHE A 218 -9.65 4.53 -6.86
CA PHE A 218 -8.93 5.79 -7.00
C PHE A 218 -7.98 6.00 -5.83
N TYR A 219 -6.75 6.41 -6.14
CA TYR A 219 -5.70 6.70 -5.18
C TYR A 219 -5.78 8.19 -4.85
N ASN A 220 -6.03 8.52 -3.58
CA ASN A 220 -5.83 9.88 -3.10
C ASN A 220 -4.34 10.10 -2.89
N VAL A 221 -3.79 11.12 -3.56
CA VAL A 221 -2.36 11.33 -3.68
C VAL A 221 -1.97 12.72 -3.20
N LEU A 222 -0.81 12.78 -2.56
CA LEU A 222 -0.06 14.01 -2.34
C LEU A 222 0.93 14.13 -3.50
N TYR A 223 0.74 15.17 -4.30
CA TYR A 223 1.55 15.50 -5.47
C TYR A 223 2.29 16.81 -5.22
N TYR A 224 3.61 16.77 -5.21
CA TYR A 224 4.47 17.95 -5.15
C TYR A 224 4.89 18.32 -6.57
N ASP A 225 4.53 19.53 -7.02
CA ASP A 225 4.90 20.01 -8.34
C ASP A 225 6.40 20.40 -8.43
N GLU A 226 6.84 20.85 -9.60
CA GLU A 226 8.24 21.25 -9.84
C GLU A 226 8.73 22.41 -8.95
N ASN A 227 7.80 23.17 -8.37
CA ASN A 227 8.07 24.26 -7.43
C ASN A 227 7.85 23.83 -5.97
N ASN A 228 7.64 22.53 -5.74
CA ASN A 228 7.31 21.89 -4.47
C ASN A 228 5.99 22.36 -3.85
N ASN A 229 5.05 22.87 -4.65
CA ASN A 229 3.71 23.13 -4.13
C ASN A 229 2.95 21.81 -4.01
N LEU A 230 2.41 21.56 -2.82
CA LEU A 230 1.54 20.41 -2.58
C LEU A 230 0.19 20.60 -3.28
N LYS A 231 -0.22 19.57 -4.02
CA LYS A 231 -1.57 19.37 -4.57
C LYS A 231 -2.08 18.03 -4.04
N THR A 232 -3.35 18.00 -3.65
CA THR A 232 -4.02 16.78 -3.20
C THR A 232 -5.23 16.47 -4.07
N GLY A 233 -5.57 15.19 -4.20
CA GLY A 233 -6.70 14.75 -4.98
C GLY A 233 -6.56 13.30 -5.43
N TYR A 234 -7.45 12.87 -6.31
CA TYR A 234 -7.56 11.48 -6.72
C TYR A 234 -6.97 11.23 -8.11
N ILE A 235 -6.34 10.06 -8.31
CA ILE A 235 -6.01 9.52 -9.63
C ILE A 235 -6.58 8.10 -9.77
N PRO A 236 -6.95 7.65 -10.99
CA PRO A 236 -7.28 6.25 -11.22
C PRO A 236 -6.04 5.35 -11.09
N SER A 237 -6.17 4.05 -11.35
CA SER A 237 -5.09 3.03 -11.23
C SER A 237 -3.94 3.15 -12.27
N TYR A 238 -3.48 4.37 -12.52
CA TYR A 238 -2.35 4.79 -13.36
C TYR A 238 -1.07 5.06 -12.55
N ILE A 239 -0.91 4.31 -11.46
CA ILE A 239 0.23 4.40 -10.54
C ILE A 239 0.90 3.04 -10.41
N ASP A 240 2.23 3.08 -10.32
CA ASP A 240 3.07 1.95 -9.94
C ASP A 240 3.46 2.06 -8.49
N ILE A 241 3.06 1.10 -7.66
CA ILE A 241 3.42 1.09 -6.25
C ILE A 241 4.85 0.55 -6.14
N ILE A 242 5.78 1.42 -5.77
CA ILE A 242 7.20 1.08 -5.55
C ILE A 242 7.50 0.81 -4.07
N GLN A 243 6.63 1.29 -3.18
CA GLN A 243 6.64 0.95 -1.77
C GLN A 243 5.18 0.78 -1.32
N ASP A 244 4.84 -0.39 -0.81
CA ASP A 244 3.53 -0.66 -0.23
C ASP A 244 3.52 -0.28 1.27
N ASP A 245 2.37 -0.30 1.93
CA ASP A 245 2.30 -0.13 3.39
C ASP A 245 2.82 -1.38 4.12
N ILE A 246 2.90 -1.31 5.45
CA ILE A 246 3.40 -2.41 6.28
C ILE A 246 2.52 -3.68 6.19
N ASN A 247 1.22 -3.48 5.98
CA ASN A 247 0.21 -4.55 5.89
C ASN A 247 0.13 -5.15 4.49
N ARG A 248 0.86 -4.57 3.54
CA ARG A 248 0.89 -4.92 2.13
C ARG A 248 -0.50 -4.84 1.50
N SER A 249 -1.21 -3.74 1.74
CA SER A 249 -2.58 -3.55 1.27
C SER A 249 -2.68 -3.53 -0.26
N GLN A 250 -1.60 -3.19 -0.97
CA GLN A 250 -1.53 -3.21 -2.43
C GLN A 250 -0.99 -4.51 -3.02
N LEU A 251 -0.65 -5.51 -2.21
CA LEU A 251 -0.22 -6.80 -2.75
C LEU A 251 -1.32 -7.44 -3.60
N GLY A 252 -0.98 -7.75 -4.85
CA GLY A 252 -1.87 -8.35 -5.84
C GLY A 252 -2.48 -7.36 -6.85
N TYR A 253 -2.27 -6.05 -6.68
CA TYR A 253 -2.93 -5.01 -7.48
C TYR A 253 -2.63 -5.07 -8.98
N ILE A 254 -1.44 -5.56 -9.37
CA ILE A 254 -1.04 -5.70 -10.78
C ILE A 254 -1.94 -6.73 -11.47
N SER A 255 -2.02 -7.93 -10.93
CA SER A 255 -2.93 -8.97 -11.44
C SER A 255 -4.40 -8.59 -11.33
N ALA A 256 -4.80 -7.85 -10.29
CA ALA A 256 -6.16 -7.36 -10.15
C ALA A 256 -6.57 -6.45 -11.32
N ARG A 257 -5.67 -5.55 -11.75
CA ARG A 257 -5.89 -4.69 -12.90
C ARG A 257 -6.05 -5.48 -14.20
N GLU A 258 -5.19 -6.48 -14.42
CA GLU A 258 -5.22 -7.31 -15.62
C GLU A 258 -6.43 -8.27 -15.69
N GLU A 259 -6.94 -8.72 -14.54
CA GLU A 259 -8.00 -9.73 -14.48
C GLU A 259 -9.41 -9.14 -14.43
N SER A 260 -9.59 -7.98 -13.80
CA SER A 260 -10.91 -7.40 -13.52
C SER A 260 -10.93 -5.88 -13.52
N ASN A 261 -9.81 -5.23 -13.86
CA ASN A 261 -9.61 -3.80 -13.62
C ASN A 261 -9.77 -3.41 -12.12
N GLY A 262 -9.53 -4.36 -11.21
CA GLY A 262 -9.67 -4.16 -9.77
C GLY A 262 -11.12 -4.16 -9.26
N ASP A 263 -12.09 -4.57 -10.08
CA ASP A 263 -13.51 -4.56 -9.73
C ASP A 263 -13.90 -5.80 -8.90
N PRO A 264 -14.29 -5.64 -7.60
CA PRO A 264 -14.74 -6.74 -6.77
C PRO A 264 -16.08 -7.33 -7.23
N GLY A 265 -16.85 -6.63 -8.08
CA GLY A 265 -18.10 -7.07 -8.68
C GLY A 265 -17.96 -7.75 -10.04
N ALA A 266 -16.74 -7.88 -10.57
CA ALA A 266 -16.49 -8.41 -11.91
C ALA A 266 -17.00 -9.85 -12.06
N ILE A 267 -17.66 -10.15 -13.20
CA ILE A 267 -18.18 -11.48 -13.53
C ILE A 267 -17.69 -11.89 -14.92
N GLY A 268 -16.97 -13.00 -14.98
CA GLY A 268 -16.57 -13.66 -16.24
C GLY A 268 -17.53 -14.79 -16.59
N LEU A 269 -18.23 -14.68 -17.73
CA LEU A 269 -19.13 -15.72 -18.24
C LEU A 269 -18.62 -16.23 -19.60
N ASN A 270 -17.55 -17.01 -19.60
CA ASN A 270 -17.03 -17.63 -20.83
C ASN A 270 -17.42 -19.13 -20.88
N PRO A 271 -18.31 -19.54 -21.81
CA PRO A 271 -18.73 -20.94 -21.92
C PRO A 271 -17.60 -21.93 -22.24
N ASN A 272 -16.52 -21.43 -22.87
CA ASN A 272 -15.35 -22.25 -23.21
C ASN A 272 -14.32 -22.34 -22.06
N ASP A 273 -14.53 -21.60 -20.97
CA ASP A 273 -13.68 -21.70 -19.79
C ASP A 273 -14.01 -22.97 -19.00
N LYS A 274 -13.00 -23.81 -18.80
CA LYS A 274 -13.11 -25.04 -18.01
C LYS A 274 -13.42 -24.73 -16.53
N GLY A 275 -13.08 -23.53 -16.05
CA GLY A 275 -13.36 -23.04 -14.71
C GLY A 275 -14.82 -22.65 -14.44
N GLY A 276 -15.65 -22.52 -15.49
CA GLY A 276 -17.03 -22.03 -15.35
C GLY A 276 -17.09 -20.52 -15.19
N ALA A 277 -18.15 -20.00 -14.55
CA ALA A 277 -18.25 -18.59 -14.22
C ALA A 277 -17.16 -18.18 -13.22
N SER A 278 -16.61 -16.98 -13.41
CA SER A 278 -15.54 -16.41 -12.60
C SER A 278 -15.99 -15.12 -11.90
N PHE A 279 -15.60 -14.93 -10.63
CA PHE A 279 -16.14 -13.88 -9.77
C PHE A 279 -15.03 -13.03 -9.11
N GLY A 280 -15.24 -11.72 -9.10
CA GLY A 280 -14.46 -10.76 -8.33
C GLY A 280 -13.08 -10.41 -8.90
N VAL A 281 -12.27 -9.78 -8.06
CA VAL A 281 -11.03 -9.09 -8.43
C VAL A 281 -10.03 -10.03 -9.11
N TRP A 282 -9.85 -11.23 -8.54
CA TRP A 282 -8.94 -12.26 -9.05
C TRP A 282 -9.67 -13.44 -9.69
N GLN A 283 -10.89 -13.19 -10.20
CA GLN A 283 -11.67 -14.11 -11.03
C GLN A 283 -11.75 -15.55 -10.48
N LEU A 284 -12.25 -15.67 -9.25
CA LEU A 284 -12.49 -16.95 -8.58
C LEU A 284 -13.46 -17.81 -9.41
N ALA A 285 -13.00 -18.97 -9.84
CA ALA A 285 -13.73 -19.91 -10.68
C ALA A 285 -14.69 -20.80 -9.88
N SER A 286 -15.90 -20.96 -10.41
CA SER A 286 -17.00 -21.72 -9.80
C SER A 286 -16.82 -23.24 -9.90
N LYS A 287 -16.43 -23.79 -11.06
CA LYS A 287 -16.28 -25.26 -11.25
C LYS A 287 -15.07 -25.85 -10.52
N THR A 288 -14.03 -25.04 -10.30
CA THR A 288 -12.84 -25.46 -9.54
C THR A 288 -13.01 -25.25 -8.04
N GLY A 289 -14.12 -24.67 -7.59
CA GLY A 289 -14.50 -24.55 -6.18
C GLY A 289 -13.92 -23.34 -5.43
N SER A 290 -13.14 -22.47 -6.09
CA SER A 290 -12.52 -21.34 -5.40
C SER A 290 -13.52 -20.30 -4.89
N VAL A 291 -14.67 -20.13 -5.56
CA VAL A 291 -15.78 -19.29 -5.05
C VAL A 291 -16.39 -19.89 -3.78
N ASP A 292 -16.51 -21.22 -3.72
CA ASP A 292 -17.00 -21.92 -2.54
C ASP A 292 -16.05 -21.80 -1.35
N GLU A 293 -14.75 -21.90 -1.60
CA GLU A 293 -13.73 -21.68 -0.59
C GLU A 293 -13.75 -20.24 -0.07
N PHE A 294 -13.99 -19.27 -0.96
CA PHE A 294 -14.15 -17.87 -0.57
C PHE A 294 -15.39 -17.66 0.31
N ILE A 295 -16.55 -18.18 -0.07
CA ILE A 295 -17.77 -18.09 0.76
C ILE A 295 -17.52 -18.68 2.16
N LYS A 296 -16.86 -19.85 2.24
CA LYS A 296 -16.50 -20.47 3.53
C LYS A 296 -15.54 -19.59 4.33
N PHE A 297 -14.56 -18.96 3.68
CA PHE A 297 -13.62 -18.05 4.31
C PHE A 297 -14.30 -16.82 4.92
N ILE A 298 -15.31 -16.26 4.23
CA ILE A 298 -16.04 -15.07 4.70
C ILE A 298 -16.84 -15.37 5.97
N LYS A 299 -17.26 -16.61 6.21
CA LYS A 299 -18.07 -16.99 7.39
C LYS A 299 -17.52 -16.44 8.71
N ASP A 300 -16.20 -16.49 8.90
CA ASP A 300 -15.53 -16.04 10.13
C ASP A 300 -15.05 -14.57 10.06
N LYS A 301 -15.42 -13.84 9.00
CA LYS A 301 -14.98 -12.46 8.70
C LYS A 301 -16.14 -11.49 8.59
N ASP A 302 -17.23 -11.92 7.97
CA ASP A 302 -18.45 -11.15 7.78
C ASP A 302 -19.64 -12.10 7.63
N GLU A 303 -20.35 -12.36 8.74
CA GLU A 303 -21.49 -13.27 8.75
C GLU A 303 -22.63 -12.78 7.84
N LEU A 304 -22.82 -11.48 7.71
CA LEU A 304 -23.91 -10.90 6.90
C LEU A 304 -23.69 -11.17 5.40
N ILE A 305 -22.48 -10.91 4.89
CA ILE A 305 -22.11 -11.22 3.50
C ILE A 305 -22.20 -12.73 3.26
N TYR A 306 -21.69 -13.54 4.19
CA TYR A 306 -21.73 -14.99 4.10
C TYR A 306 -23.18 -15.52 3.96
N LEU A 307 -24.10 -15.03 4.80
CA LEU A 307 -25.51 -15.43 4.75
C LEU A 307 -26.17 -14.99 3.43
N LYS A 308 -25.95 -13.74 2.98
CA LYS A 308 -26.48 -13.24 1.70
C LYS A 308 -26.04 -14.12 0.52
N LEU A 309 -24.74 -14.39 0.40
CA LEU A 309 -24.20 -15.21 -0.69
C LEU A 309 -24.69 -16.67 -0.62
N THR A 310 -24.80 -17.23 0.58
CA THR A 310 -25.30 -18.60 0.78
C THR A 310 -26.78 -18.71 0.44
N GLU A 311 -27.60 -17.74 0.84
CA GLU A 311 -29.03 -17.68 0.49
C GLU A 311 -29.21 -17.56 -1.04
N ALA A 312 -28.45 -16.67 -1.68
CA ALA A 312 -28.48 -16.50 -3.12
C ALA A 312 -28.08 -17.79 -3.86
N LYS A 313 -27.02 -18.46 -3.39
CA LYS A 313 -26.59 -19.76 -3.92
C LYS A 313 -27.66 -20.84 -3.74
N ASN A 314 -28.36 -20.85 -2.60
CA ASN A 314 -29.45 -21.80 -2.35
C ASN A 314 -30.64 -21.57 -3.28
N LYS A 315 -30.96 -20.30 -3.61
CA LYS A 315 -31.99 -19.96 -4.60
C LYS A 315 -31.62 -20.44 -6.01
N ASP A 316 -30.34 -20.54 -6.30
CA ASP A 316 -29.80 -21.11 -7.55
C ASP A 316 -29.59 -22.64 -7.47
N ASN A 317 -30.26 -23.34 -6.54
CA ASN A 317 -30.14 -24.79 -6.32
C ASN A 317 -28.69 -25.26 -6.07
N GLY A 318 -27.89 -24.42 -5.42
CA GLY A 318 -26.48 -24.71 -5.15
C GLY A 318 -25.52 -24.32 -6.28
N ASN A 319 -25.99 -23.64 -7.32
CA ASN A 319 -25.16 -23.13 -8.42
C ASN A 319 -24.91 -21.61 -8.28
N PHE A 320 -24.18 -21.03 -9.24
CA PHE A 320 -23.80 -19.62 -9.26
C PHE A 320 -24.47 -18.92 -10.45
N GLU A 321 -25.80 -18.77 -10.39
CA GLU A 321 -26.62 -18.27 -11.49
C GLU A 321 -27.12 -16.84 -11.19
N GLU A 322 -28.33 -16.50 -11.63
CA GLU A 322 -28.84 -15.11 -11.61
C GLU A 322 -28.92 -14.52 -10.19
N ASN A 323 -29.40 -15.29 -9.21
CA ASN A 323 -29.54 -14.78 -7.84
C ASN A 323 -28.16 -14.51 -7.23
N PHE A 324 -27.22 -15.44 -7.41
CA PHE A 324 -25.86 -15.29 -6.91
C PHE A 324 -25.13 -14.12 -7.60
N ILE A 325 -25.20 -14.02 -8.94
CA ILE A 325 -24.58 -12.94 -9.71
C ILE A 325 -25.13 -11.57 -9.29
N SER A 326 -26.45 -11.46 -9.12
CA SER A 326 -27.09 -10.21 -8.67
C SER A 326 -26.63 -9.81 -7.27
N THR A 327 -26.63 -10.77 -6.33
CA THR A 327 -26.20 -10.55 -4.94
C THR A 327 -24.72 -10.18 -4.86
N TRP A 328 -23.86 -10.83 -5.64
CA TRP A 328 -22.43 -10.51 -5.72
C TRP A 328 -22.20 -9.05 -6.14
N LYS A 329 -22.90 -8.61 -7.19
CA LYS A 329 -22.82 -7.23 -7.69
C LYS A 329 -23.40 -6.22 -6.70
N GLU A 330 -24.51 -6.56 -6.02
CA GLU A 330 -25.10 -5.72 -4.97
C GLU A 330 -24.09 -5.47 -3.84
N ILE A 331 -23.42 -6.52 -3.36
CA ILE A 331 -22.43 -6.41 -2.28
C ILE A 331 -21.25 -5.56 -2.75
N ALA A 332 -20.72 -5.81 -3.95
CA ALA A 332 -19.63 -5.03 -4.52
C ALA A 332 -19.99 -3.54 -4.68
N TYR A 333 -21.22 -3.23 -5.06
CA TYR A 333 -21.69 -1.85 -5.21
C TYR A 333 -21.84 -1.14 -3.85
N ASN A 334 -22.43 -1.81 -2.87
CA ASN A 334 -22.73 -1.19 -1.56
C ASN A 334 -21.52 -1.15 -0.62
N GLN A 335 -20.54 -2.04 -0.80
CA GLN A 335 -19.42 -2.24 0.12
C GLN A 335 -18.11 -2.50 -0.65
N TYR A 336 -17.79 -1.64 -1.63
CA TYR A 336 -16.69 -1.84 -2.56
C TYR A 336 -15.35 -2.17 -1.86
N GLU A 337 -14.89 -1.30 -0.97
CA GLU A 337 -13.59 -1.43 -0.30
C GLU A 337 -13.53 -2.67 0.59
N HIS A 338 -14.61 -2.91 1.35
CA HIS A 338 -14.70 -4.04 2.25
C HIS A 338 -14.74 -5.37 1.48
N PHE A 339 -15.53 -5.45 0.41
CA PHE A 339 -15.63 -6.67 -0.39
C PHE A 339 -14.35 -6.93 -1.20
N TYR A 340 -13.70 -5.88 -1.70
CA TYR A 340 -12.36 -5.98 -2.28
C TYR A 340 -11.36 -6.55 -1.27
N GLU A 341 -11.34 -6.02 -0.05
CA GLU A 341 -10.41 -6.47 0.99
C GLU A 341 -10.68 -7.91 1.44
N LEU A 342 -11.94 -8.33 1.56
CA LEU A 342 -12.28 -9.74 1.84
C LEU A 342 -11.73 -10.68 0.77
N GLN A 343 -11.88 -10.32 -0.51
CA GLN A 343 -11.32 -11.09 -1.62
C GLN A 343 -9.78 -11.11 -1.56
N ARG A 344 -9.14 -9.97 -1.27
CA ARG A 344 -7.69 -9.86 -1.16
C ARG A 344 -7.15 -10.71 -0.04
N LEU A 345 -7.74 -10.65 1.15
CA LEU A 345 -7.35 -11.45 2.31
C LEU A 345 -7.51 -12.95 2.04
N PHE A 346 -8.58 -13.34 1.33
CA PHE A 346 -8.75 -14.72 0.87
C PHE A 346 -7.61 -15.16 -0.05
N ILE A 347 -7.30 -14.37 -1.08
CA ILE A 347 -6.23 -14.71 -2.03
C ILE A 347 -4.86 -14.75 -1.31
N LYS A 348 -4.57 -13.74 -0.48
CA LYS A 348 -3.34 -13.66 0.30
C LYS A 348 -3.14 -14.92 1.12
N LYS A 349 -4.16 -15.31 1.90
CA LYS A 349 -4.08 -16.47 2.80
C LYS A 349 -3.91 -17.78 2.04
N ASN A 350 -4.72 -18.01 1.02
CA ASN A 350 -4.82 -19.33 0.38
C ASN A 350 -3.76 -19.55 -0.69
N TYR A 351 -3.24 -18.49 -1.32
CA TYR A 351 -2.30 -18.59 -2.43
C TYR A 351 -0.92 -18.05 -2.05
N TYR A 352 -0.80 -16.77 -1.69
CA TYR A 352 0.50 -16.14 -1.45
C TYR A 352 1.19 -16.65 -0.16
N ASP A 353 0.47 -16.64 0.97
CA ASP A 353 1.01 -17.11 2.25
C ASP A 353 1.23 -18.63 2.21
N SER A 354 0.35 -19.37 1.53
CA SER A 354 0.55 -20.80 1.25
C SER A 354 1.81 -21.05 0.41
N PHE A 355 2.08 -20.21 -0.60
CA PHE A 355 3.30 -20.30 -1.39
C PHE A 355 4.54 -20.15 -0.50
N ILE A 356 4.58 -19.15 0.37
CA ILE A 356 5.69 -18.94 1.31
C ILE A 356 5.87 -20.16 2.21
N LYS A 357 4.78 -20.67 2.81
CA LYS A 357 4.83 -21.86 3.67
C LYS A 357 5.38 -23.08 2.93
N ILE A 358 4.95 -23.31 1.69
CA ILE A 358 5.40 -24.45 0.89
C ILE A 358 6.85 -24.24 0.45
N ALA A 359 7.26 -23.04 0.03
CA ALA A 359 8.64 -22.72 -0.33
C ALA A 359 9.59 -23.03 0.84
N ASN A 360 9.25 -22.55 2.05
CA ASN A 360 10.02 -22.81 3.27
C ASN A 360 10.08 -24.30 3.60
N LYS A 361 8.95 -25.03 3.53
CA LYS A 361 8.92 -26.48 3.74
C LYS A 361 9.80 -27.25 2.74
N ASN A 362 10.03 -26.68 1.56
CA ASN A 362 10.87 -27.25 0.51
C ASN A 362 12.32 -26.73 0.52
N ASN A 363 12.72 -25.95 1.53
CA ASN A 363 14.03 -25.29 1.61
C ASN A 363 14.36 -24.44 0.36
N LEU A 364 13.34 -23.88 -0.29
CA LEU A 364 13.52 -22.98 -1.42
C LEU A 364 13.69 -21.55 -0.87
N ASN A 365 14.91 -21.02 -0.94
CA ASN A 365 15.17 -19.63 -0.57
C ASN A 365 14.59 -18.69 -1.64
N VAL A 366 13.58 -17.91 -1.27
CA VAL A 366 12.91 -16.93 -2.13
C VAL A 366 13.07 -15.50 -1.62
N ASP A 367 13.94 -15.27 -0.64
CA ASP A 367 14.06 -13.98 0.05
C ASP A 367 14.38 -12.85 -0.92
N SER A 368 15.25 -13.10 -1.90
CA SER A 368 15.57 -12.12 -2.95
C SER A 368 14.35 -11.68 -3.76
N LEU A 369 13.34 -12.56 -3.92
CA LEU A 369 12.08 -12.24 -4.59
C LEU A 369 11.08 -11.55 -3.66
N LEU A 370 11.17 -11.75 -2.36
CA LEU A 370 10.28 -11.13 -1.38
C LEU A 370 10.71 -9.69 -1.03
N ASN A 371 11.95 -9.33 -1.34
CA ASN A 371 12.55 -8.02 -1.09
C ASN A 371 12.07 -6.89 -2.03
N TYR A 372 11.21 -7.20 -2.99
CA TYR A 372 10.63 -6.22 -3.91
C TYR A 372 9.10 -6.37 -3.98
N ASN A 373 8.41 -5.23 -4.06
CA ASN A 373 6.97 -5.18 -4.25
C ASN A 373 6.60 -5.76 -5.62
N SER A 374 7.38 -5.48 -6.66
CA SER A 374 7.18 -6.04 -8.00
C SER A 374 7.18 -7.57 -7.99
N THR A 375 8.28 -8.22 -7.57
CA THR A 375 8.39 -9.68 -7.60
C THR A 375 7.45 -10.38 -6.62
N SER A 376 7.06 -9.71 -5.53
CA SER A 376 5.98 -10.20 -4.68
C SER A 376 4.62 -10.24 -5.39
N ASN A 377 4.29 -9.21 -6.18
CA ASN A 377 3.08 -9.22 -7.01
C ASN A 377 3.15 -10.29 -8.11
N MET A 378 4.33 -10.53 -8.69
CA MET A 378 4.54 -11.66 -9.60
C MET A 378 4.29 -13.01 -8.91
N ILE A 379 4.80 -13.21 -7.69
CA ILE A 379 4.55 -14.43 -6.90
C ILE A 379 3.06 -14.59 -6.62
N TRP A 380 2.37 -13.51 -6.21
CA TRP A 380 0.93 -13.51 -6.00
C TRP A 380 0.18 -14.02 -7.23
N SER A 381 0.41 -13.38 -8.38
CA SER A 381 -0.23 -13.76 -9.64
C SER A 381 0.10 -15.18 -10.09
N THR A 382 1.36 -15.59 -9.92
CA THR A 382 1.80 -16.95 -10.25
C THR A 382 1.09 -17.98 -9.36
N ALA A 383 0.95 -17.69 -8.06
CA ALA A 383 0.26 -18.55 -7.12
C ALA A 383 -1.24 -18.61 -7.40
N VAL A 384 -1.89 -17.50 -7.77
CA VAL A 384 -3.30 -17.50 -8.19
C VAL A 384 -3.50 -18.36 -9.43
N GLN A 385 -2.67 -18.17 -10.47
CA GLN A 385 -2.83 -18.86 -11.74
C GLN A 385 -2.52 -20.37 -11.68
N HIS A 386 -1.51 -20.76 -10.90
CA HIS A 386 -0.99 -22.14 -10.88
C HIS A 386 -1.18 -22.87 -9.54
N GLY A 387 -1.84 -22.22 -8.58
CA GLY A 387 -1.86 -22.66 -7.18
C GLY A 387 -0.52 -22.43 -6.48
N ALA A 388 -0.54 -22.40 -5.15
CA ALA A 388 0.66 -22.19 -4.33
C ALA A 388 1.77 -23.23 -4.60
N SER A 389 1.40 -24.52 -4.67
CA SER A 389 2.33 -25.60 -5.01
C SER A 389 2.86 -25.49 -6.45
N GLY A 390 2.02 -25.08 -7.40
CA GLY A 390 2.43 -24.88 -8.79
C GLY A 390 3.44 -23.74 -8.92
N ALA A 391 3.22 -22.63 -8.22
CA ALA A 391 4.19 -21.52 -8.16
C ALA A 391 5.54 -21.95 -7.59
N VAL A 392 5.57 -22.75 -6.50
CA VAL A 392 6.81 -23.33 -5.98
C VAL A 392 7.49 -24.22 -7.02
N ASN A 393 6.73 -25.07 -7.73
CA ASN A 393 7.28 -25.94 -8.75
C ASN A 393 7.84 -25.18 -9.97
N ILE A 394 7.26 -24.03 -10.31
CA ILE A 394 7.78 -23.12 -11.34
C ILE A 394 9.11 -22.53 -10.87
N ILE A 395 9.15 -21.93 -9.68
CA ILE A 395 10.36 -21.24 -9.19
C ILE A 395 11.52 -22.21 -8.97
N LYS A 396 11.26 -23.46 -8.54
CA LYS A 396 12.29 -24.50 -8.43
C LYS A 396 13.04 -24.82 -9.73
N LYS A 397 12.43 -24.55 -10.89
CA LYS A 397 13.06 -24.79 -12.20
C LYS A 397 13.97 -23.67 -12.65
N ILE A 398 14.04 -22.57 -11.89
CA ILE A 398 14.69 -21.33 -12.29
C ILE A 398 15.91 -21.08 -11.41
N SER A 399 17.01 -20.67 -12.03
CA SER A 399 18.22 -20.27 -11.31
C SER A 399 18.00 -18.92 -10.64
N LEU A 400 17.87 -18.91 -9.30
CA LEU A 400 17.71 -17.69 -8.51
C LEU A 400 19.03 -16.91 -8.29
N ASN A 401 20.14 -17.41 -8.83
CA ASN A 401 21.45 -16.72 -8.84
C ASN A 401 21.61 -15.80 -10.06
N SER A 402 20.65 -15.78 -10.98
CA SER A 402 20.64 -14.92 -12.17
C SER A 402 20.20 -13.49 -11.81
N SER A 403 20.30 -12.55 -12.77
CA SER A 403 19.75 -11.20 -12.57
C SER A 403 18.24 -11.26 -12.37
N MET A 404 17.69 -10.30 -11.61
CA MET A 404 16.25 -10.27 -11.32
C MET A 404 15.40 -10.17 -12.60
N ASP A 405 15.83 -9.38 -13.60
CA ASP A 405 15.15 -9.32 -14.90
C ASP A 405 15.05 -10.71 -15.55
N SER A 406 16.15 -11.49 -15.54
CA SER A 406 16.18 -12.84 -16.10
C SER A 406 15.32 -13.82 -15.31
N ILE A 407 15.27 -13.69 -13.98
CA ILE A 407 14.39 -14.51 -13.12
C ILE A 407 12.92 -14.21 -13.45
N ILE A 408 12.53 -12.93 -13.53
CA ILE A 408 11.18 -12.51 -13.90
C ILE A 408 10.80 -13.08 -15.29
N GLU A 409 11.65 -12.87 -16.29
CA GLU A 409 11.41 -13.38 -17.65
C GLU A 409 11.25 -14.91 -17.68
N SER A 410 12.09 -15.63 -16.94
CA SER A 410 12.04 -17.09 -16.85
C SER A 410 10.76 -17.59 -16.19
N ILE A 411 10.29 -16.91 -15.14
CA ILE A 411 9.04 -17.26 -14.45
C ILE A 411 7.87 -17.11 -15.41
N TYR A 412 7.75 -15.98 -16.10
CA TYR A 412 6.67 -15.76 -17.07
C TYR A 412 6.73 -16.72 -18.27
N THR A 413 7.93 -17.06 -18.73
CA THR A 413 8.12 -18.06 -19.79
C THR A 413 7.62 -19.43 -19.34
N GLU A 414 7.98 -19.87 -18.14
CA GLU A 414 7.53 -21.17 -17.61
C GLU A 414 6.02 -21.19 -17.32
N ARG A 415 5.44 -20.08 -16.84
CA ARG A 415 3.97 -19.92 -16.72
C ARG A 415 3.29 -20.17 -18.07
N LEU A 416 3.75 -19.50 -19.13
CA LEU A 416 3.19 -19.67 -20.47
C LEU A 416 3.38 -21.09 -21.04
N ASN A 417 4.54 -21.71 -20.77
CA ASN A 417 4.82 -23.11 -21.16
C ASN A 417 3.88 -24.12 -20.48
N ILE A 418 3.43 -23.85 -19.25
CA ILE A 418 2.44 -24.68 -18.57
C ILE A 418 1.06 -24.46 -19.20
N ILE A 419 0.68 -23.20 -19.46
CA ILE A 419 -0.59 -22.84 -20.08
C ILE A 419 -0.74 -23.46 -21.48
N SER A 420 0.32 -23.48 -22.30
CA SER A 420 0.29 -24.06 -23.65
C SER A 420 -0.01 -25.55 -23.67
N LYS A 421 0.21 -26.28 -22.57
CA LYS A 421 -0.17 -27.71 -22.45
C LYS A 421 -1.68 -27.88 -22.26
N SER A 422 -2.31 -26.98 -21.51
CA SER A 422 -3.75 -26.99 -21.26
C SER A 422 -4.56 -26.35 -22.38
N TYR A 423 -3.97 -25.37 -23.06
CA TYR A 423 -4.53 -24.62 -24.17
C TYR A 423 -3.51 -24.54 -25.32
N PRO A 424 -3.38 -25.59 -26.16
CA PRO A 424 -2.38 -25.63 -27.21
C PRO A 424 -2.56 -24.50 -28.23
N PRO A 425 -1.51 -23.70 -28.53
CA PRO A 425 -1.59 -22.61 -29.50
C PRO A 425 -1.87 -23.07 -30.94
N ASN A 426 -1.59 -24.34 -31.23
CA ASN A 426 -1.85 -25.01 -32.51
C ASN A 426 -3.11 -25.91 -32.46
N SER A 427 -3.99 -25.73 -31.47
CA SER A 427 -5.24 -26.49 -31.39
C SER A 427 -6.12 -26.25 -32.61
N SER A 428 -6.80 -27.30 -33.09
CA SER A 428 -7.83 -27.17 -34.14
C SER A 428 -9.12 -26.48 -33.64
N ASN A 429 -9.30 -26.31 -32.34
CA ASN A 429 -10.42 -25.57 -31.75
C ASN A 429 -10.06 -24.07 -31.64
N PRO A 430 -10.69 -23.17 -32.42
CA PRO A 430 -10.38 -21.74 -32.38
C PRO A 430 -10.61 -21.09 -31.00
N GLY A 431 -11.54 -21.61 -30.21
CA GLY A 431 -11.81 -21.12 -28.85
C GLY A 431 -10.64 -21.39 -27.90
N ILE A 432 -9.96 -22.53 -28.05
CA ILE A 432 -8.76 -22.86 -27.27
C ILE A 432 -7.60 -21.93 -27.64
N VAL A 433 -7.42 -21.67 -28.94
CA VAL A 433 -6.37 -20.76 -29.43
C VAL A 433 -6.63 -19.33 -28.96
N SER A 434 -7.89 -18.88 -29.02
CA SER A 434 -8.30 -17.56 -28.51
C SER A 434 -8.02 -17.40 -27.01
N LEU A 435 -8.33 -18.43 -26.20
CA LEU A 435 -8.04 -18.41 -24.77
C LEU A 435 -6.53 -18.38 -24.48
N TYR A 436 -5.73 -19.18 -25.21
CA TYR A 436 -4.27 -19.12 -25.11
C TYR A 436 -3.74 -17.71 -25.41
N ASN A 437 -4.19 -17.09 -26.50
CA ASN A 437 -3.75 -15.75 -26.89
C ASN A 437 -4.15 -14.69 -25.87
N GLY A 438 -5.36 -14.78 -25.30
CA GLY A 438 -5.80 -13.90 -24.22
C GLY A 438 -4.90 -14.01 -22.97
N ILE A 439 -4.62 -15.24 -22.53
CA ILE A 439 -3.72 -15.48 -21.39
C ILE A 439 -2.29 -15.03 -21.70
N LYS A 440 -1.79 -15.27 -22.92
CA LYS A 440 -0.47 -14.83 -23.37
C LYS A 440 -0.34 -13.31 -23.28
N ASN A 441 -1.28 -12.57 -23.86
CA ASN A 441 -1.25 -11.10 -23.85
C ASN A 441 -1.27 -10.56 -22.41
N ARG A 442 -2.12 -11.13 -21.55
CA ARG A 442 -2.17 -10.79 -20.12
C ARG A 442 -0.82 -11.00 -19.43
N LEU A 443 -0.19 -12.16 -19.64
CA LEU A 443 1.12 -12.47 -19.06
C LEU A 443 2.24 -11.58 -19.59
N GLU A 444 2.18 -11.20 -20.88
CA GLU A 444 3.14 -10.26 -21.47
C GLU A 444 3.00 -8.86 -20.88
N ASN A 445 1.77 -8.35 -20.74
CA ASN A 445 1.49 -7.07 -20.07
C ASN A 445 1.97 -7.09 -18.62
N GLU A 446 1.56 -8.09 -17.86
CA GLU A 446 1.93 -8.24 -16.45
C GLU A 446 3.46 -8.30 -16.28
N LYS A 447 4.17 -9.07 -17.13
CA LYS A 447 5.64 -9.13 -17.12
C LYS A 447 6.27 -7.76 -17.36
N MET A 448 5.78 -7.02 -18.35
CA MET A 448 6.29 -5.68 -18.66
C MET A 448 6.09 -4.72 -17.49
N GLU A 449 4.94 -4.79 -16.82
CA GLU A 449 4.68 -3.98 -15.63
C GLU A 449 5.58 -4.36 -14.46
N ILE A 450 5.76 -5.64 -14.17
CA ILE A 450 6.64 -6.13 -13.10
C ILE A 450 8.08 -5.67 -13.33
N LEU A 451 8.61 -5.83 -14.55
CA LEU A 451 9.97 -5.37 -14.90
C LEU A 451 10.11 -3.86 -14.77
N ARG A 452 9.10 -3.09 -15.18
CA ARG A 452 9.10 -1.63 -15.08
C ARG A 452 9.06 -1.17 -13.63
N ILE A 453 8.22 -1.78 -12.79
CA ILE A 453 8.12 -1.46 -11.36
C ILE A 453 9.41 -1.83 -10.66
N TYR A 454 9.97 -3.01 -10.91
CA TYR A 454 11.27 -3.42 -10.38
C TYR A 454 12.36 -2.38 -10.66
N LYS A 455 12.46 -1.90 -11.91
CA LYS A 455 13.41 -0.85 -12.28
C LYS A 455 13.16 0.46 -11.54
N ARG A 456 11.87 0.82 -11.33
CA ARG A 456 11.49 2.00 -10.55
C ARG A 456 11.85 1.85 -9.07
N GLU A 457 11.68 0.67 -8.48
CA GLU A 457 12.10 0.39 -7.09
C GLU A 457 13.61 0.54 -6.88
N LEU A 458 14.42 0.38 -7.93
CA LEU A 458 15.87 0.63 -7.88
C LEU A 458 16.25 2.10 -8.12
N SER A 459 15.43 2.84 -8.86
CA SER A 459 15.77 4.20 -9.31
C SER A 459 15.22 5.33 -8.42
N TYR A 460 14.10 5.07 -7.73
CA TYR A 460 13.45 6.01 -6.80
C TYR A 460 13.80 5.66 -5.35
#